data_AF-A0A6A4QZW4-F1
#
_entry.id   AF-A0A6A4QZW4-F1
#
_cell.length_a   1.000
_cell.length_b   1.000
_cell.length_c   1.000
_cell.angle_alpha   90.00
_cell.angle_beta   90.00
_cell.angle_gamma   90.00
#
_symmetry.space_group_name_H-M   'P 1'
#
loop_
_entity.id
_entity.type
_entity.pdbx_description
1 polymer ?
#
loop_
_entity_poly.entity_id
_entity_poly.type
_entity_poly.pdbx_seq_one_letter_code
_entity_poly.pdbx_strand_id
1 'polypeptide(L)'
;MGCECPPAAAAVTTVHVTGFKKFHGVSENPTETIVNNLKVHMNKKGLPKGLVIGSCNILETSGQGALIPLHQTLQSSISAKESEFSSSNKIIWVSCKFECNYVYYHSLRFSEQNWTKSLFVHVPLFFTIDEETQMQFAASLLAS
;
A
#
# COMPACT_ATOMS: atom_id res chain seq x y z
N MET A 1 -26.76 -37.35 -1.51
CA MET A 1 -25.68 -36.89 -2.40
C MET A 1 -25.96 -35.43 -2.71
N GLY A 2 -25.16 -34.53 -2.17
CA GLY A 2 -25.34 -33.10 -2.27
C GLY A 2 -24.62 -32.40 -1.13
N CYS A 3 -23.29 -32.56 -1.06
CA CYS A 3 -22.47 -31.65 -0.26
C CYS A 3 -22.48 -30.31 -0.98
N GLU A 4 -23.29 -29.38 -0.51
CA GLU A 4 -23.19 -27.98 -0.90
C GLU A 4 -21.91 -27.44 -0.26
N CYS A 5 -20.80 -27.52 -1.00
CA CYS A 5 -19.59 -26.82 -0.62
C CYS A 5 -19.93 -25.33 -0.49
N PRO A 6 -19.59 -24.66 0.63
CA PRO A 6 -19.66 -23.21 0.69
C PRO A 6 -18.88 -22.63 -0.50
N PRO A 7 -19.40 -21.59 -1.18
CA PRO A 7 -18.67 -20.95 -2.27
C PRO A 7 -17.29 -20.59 -1.73
N ALA A 8 -16.24 -21.13 -2.36
CA ALA A 8 -14.85 -20.90 -1.99
C ALA A 8 -14.70 -19.40 -1.67
N ALA A 9 -14.45 -19.08 -0.39
CA ALA A 9 -14.41 -17.71 0.09
C ALA A 9 -13.49 -16.92 -0.84
N ALA A 10 -14.06 -15.97 -1.59
CA ALA A 10 -13.31 -15.22 -2.58
C ALA A 10 -12.11 -14.59 -1.88
N ALA A 11 -10.90 -14.90 -2.32
CA ALA A 11 -9.68 -14.39 -1.71
C ALA A 11 -9.70 -12.85 -1.79
N VAL A 12 -9.92 -12.18 -0.66
CA VAL A 12 -9.95 -10.71 -0.58
C VAL A 12 -8.54 -10.21 -0.31
N THR A 13 -7.86 -9.65 -1.30
CA THR A 13 -6.57 -8.96 -1.15
C THR A 13 -6.79 -7.62 -0.44
N THR A 14 -6.18 -7.45 0.75
CA THR A 14 -6.15 -6.16 1.45
C THR A 14 -4.84 -5.45 1.17
N VAL A 15 -4.91 -4.21 0.73
CA VAL A 15 -3.74 -3.36 0.45
C VAL A 15 -3.62 -2.28 1.50
N HIS A 16 -2.41 -2.12 2.03
CA HIS A 16 -2.06 -1.01 2.89
C HIS A 16 -1.01 -0.16 2.18
N VAL A 17 -1.28 1.13 2.06
CA VAL A 17 -0.43 2.05 1.30
C VAL A 17 0.21 3.04 2.25
N THR A 18 1.51 3.26 2.07
CA THR A 18 2.26 4.26 2.81
C THR A 18 3.00 5.21 1.88
N GLY A 19 3.03 6.47 2.27
CA GLY A 19 3.79 7.53 1.62
C GLY A 19 4.51 8.39 2.66
N PHE A 20 5.21 9.42 2.21
CA PHE A 20 5.89 10.37 3.08
C PHE A 20 5.37 11.77 2.88
N LYS A 21 5.39 12.55 3.95
CA LYS A 21 5.04 13.97 3.92
C LYS A 21 6.09 14.74 3.12
N LYS A 22 5.69 15.87 2.52
CA LYS A 22 6.64 16.78 1.88
C LYS A 22 7.70 17.28 2.86
N PHE A 23 8.92 17.43 2.36
CA PHE A 23 10.01 18.04 3.12
C PHE A 23 9.80 19.55 3.25
N HIS A 24 10.38 20.14 4.30
CA HIS A 24 10.32 21.58 4.51
C HIS A 24 10.94 22.32 3.32
N GLY A 25 10.21 23.28 2.74
CA GLY A 25 10.64 24.02 1.54
C GLY A 25 10.31 23.36 0.21
N VAL A 26 9.72 22.16 0.20
CA VAL A 26 9.19 21.53 -1.02
C VAL A 26 7.73 21.93 -1.22
N SER A 27 7.41 22.49 -2.39
CA SER A 27 6.05 22.95 -2.72
C SER A 27 5.06 21.78 -2.80
N GLU A 28 5.49 20.68 -3.42
CA GLU A 28 4.65 19.54 -3.75
C GLU A 28 5.40 18.21 -3.57
N ASN A 29 4.73 17.24 -2.95
CA ASN A 29 5.20 15.87 -2.90
C ASN A 29 4.19 14.95 -3.61
N PRO A 30 4.53 14.44 -4.80
CA PRO A 30 3.68 13.51 -5.54
C PRO A 30 3.26 12.28 -4.74
N THR A 31 4.17 11.72 -3.93
CA THR A 31 3.88 10.55 -3.10
C THR A 31 2.77 10.85 -2.09
N GLU A 32 2.83 12.00 -1.40
CA GLU A 32 1.81 12.41 -0.43
C GLU A 32 0.44 12.58 -1.11
N THR A 33 0.45 13.24 -2.28
CA THR A 33 -0.77 13.49 -3.07
C THR A 33 -1.42 12.19 -3.52
N ILE A 34 -0.63 11.27 -4.08
CA ILE A 34 -1.12 9.96 -4.54
C ILE A 34 -1.74 9.17 -3.40
N VAL A 35 -1.04 9.03 -2.27
CA VAL A 35 -1.54 8.23 -1.14
C VAL A 35 -2.84 8.82 -0.56
N ASN A 36 -2.95 10.14 -0.46
CA ASN A 36 -4.17 10.80 0.00
C ASN A 36 -5.35 10.62 -0.97
N ASN A 37 -5.07 10.72 -2.29
CA ASN A 37 -6.12 10.69 -3.31
C ASN A 37 -6.50 9.27 -3.74
N LEU A 38 -5.67 8.25 -3.45
CA LEU A 38 -5.85 6.88 -3.90
C LEU A 38 -7.20 6.29 -3.55
N LYS A 39 -7.62 6.41 -2.29
CA LYS A 39 -8.90 5.86 -1.84
C LYS A 39 -10.07 6.49 -2.60
N VAL A 40 -10.04 7.81 -2.78
CA VAL A 40 -11.07 8.54 -3.52
C VAL A 40 -11.06 8.14 -5.00
N HIS A 41 -9.88 8.03 -5.61
CA HIS A 41 -9.72 7.66 -7.02
C HIS A 41 -10.25 6.26 -7.30
N MET A 42 -9.91 5.28 -6.47
CA MET A 42 -10.35 3.89 -6.63
C MET A 42 -11.84 3.73 -6.34
N ASN A 43 -12.40 4.48 -5.39
CA ASN A 43 -13.85 4.49 -5.17
C ASN A 43 -14.62 5.08 -6.36
N LYS A 44 -14.07 6.09 -7.04
CA LYS A 44 -14.68 6.69 -8.24
C LYS A 44 -14.62 5.76 -9.45
N LYS A 45 -13.51 5.06 -9.66
CA LYS A 45 -13.32 4.14 -10.81
C LYS A 45 -13.87 2.73 -10.58
N GLY A 46 -14.11 2.36 -9.32
CA GLY A 46 -14.47 1.02 -8.90
C GLY A 46 -13.24 0.21 -8.49
N LEU A 47 -13.37 -0.50 -7.37
CA LEU A 47 -12.37 -1.46 -6.91
C LEU A 47 -12.53 -2.79 -7.65
N PRO A 48 -11.43 -3.46 -8.04
CA PRO A 48 -11.45 -4.83 -8.53
C PRO A 48 -12.17 -5.75 -7.54
N LYS A 49 -12.85 -6.78 -8.05
CA LYS A 49 -13.50 -7.78 -7.21
C LYS A 49 -12.43 -8.46 -6.33
N GLY A 50 -12.66 -8.44 -5.02
CA GLY A 50 -11.71 -9.01 -4.05
C GLY A 50 -10.54 -8.11 -3.70
N LEU A 51 -10.55 -6.81 -4.02
CA LEU A 51 -9.56 -5.85 -3.53
C LEU A 51 -10.17 -4.89 -2.50
N VAL A 52 -9.48 -4.73 -1.36
CA VAL A 52 -9.85 -3.77 -0.32
C VAL A 52 -8.66 -2.90 0.04
N ILE A 53 -8.84 -1.58 0.05
CA ILE A 53 -7.86 -0.65 0.61
C ILE A 53 -8.07 -0.60 2.12
N GLY A 54 -7.15 -1.20 2.89
CA GLY A 54 -7.21 -1.21 4.34
C GLY A 54 -6.85 0.14 4.95
N SER A 55 -5.66 0.67 4.62
CA SER A 55 -5.20 1.97 5.10
C SER A 55 -4.34 2.70 4.07
N CYS A 56 -4.34 4.03 4.17
CA CYS A 56 -3.45 4.93 3.44
C CYS A 56 -2.82 5.87 4.47
N ASN A 57 -1.54 5.69 4.78
CA ASN A 57 -0.84 6.43 5.83
C ASN A 57 0.28 7.29 5.24
N ILE A 58 0.36 8.55 5.69
CA ILE A 58 1.49 9.44 5.40
C ILE A 58 2.44 9.42 6.60
N LEU A 59 3.69 9.09 6.35
CA LEU A 59 4.77 9.05 7.33
C LEU A 59 5.49 10.41 7.35
N GLU A 60 5.76 10.95 8.54
CA GLU A 60 6.33 12.30 8.69
C GLU A 60 7.79 12.42 8.19
N THR A 61 8.55 11.32 8.14
CA THR A 61 9.97 11.33 7.74
C THR A 61 10.31 10.14 6.84
N SER A 62 11.19 10.34 5.85
CA SER A 62 11.80 9.27 5.06
C SER A 62 12.97 8.60 5.82
N GLY A 63 13.43 7.44 5.32
CA GLY A 63 14.62 6.78 5.85
C GLY A 63 14.44 6.20 7.26
N GLN A 64 15.41 6.41 8.16
CA GLN A 64 15.43 5.80 9.50
C GLN A 64 14.26 6.25 10.38
N GLY A 65 13.85 7.52 10.27
CA GLY A 65 12.72 8.06 11.03
C GLY A 65 11.37 7.43 10.66
N ALA A 66 11.29 6.81 9.47
CA ALA A 66 10.12 6.09 9.00
C ALA A 66 9.90 4.74 9.70
N LEU A 67 10.93 4.15 10.33
CA LEU A 67 10.89 2.74 10.71
C LEU A 67 9.86 2.42 11.77
N ILE A 68 9.80 3.22 12.83
CA ILE A 68 8.84 3.00 13.91
C ILE A 68 7.40 3.08 13.37
N PRO A 69 6.99 4.17 12.69
CA PRO A 69 5.62 4.27 12.19
C PRO A 69 5.34 3.29 11.04
N LEU A 70 6.35 2.91 10.25
CA LEU A 70 6.24 1.83 9.27
C LEU A 70 5.97 0.51 9.97
N HIS A 71 6.79 0.10 10.94
CA HIS A 71 6.62 -1.15 11.67
C HIS A 71 5.28 -1.21 12.40
N GLN A 72 4.83 -0.11 12.98
CA GLN A 72 3.49 -0.02 13.56
C GLN A 72 2.40 -0.22 12.51
N THR A 73 2.49 0.43 11.35
CA THR A 73 1.55 0.24 10.24
C THR A 73 1.55 -1.21 9.75
N LEU A 74 2.74 -1.80 9.59
CA LEU A 74 2.96 -3.18 9.22
C LEU A 74 2.31 -4.14 10.23
N GLN A 75 2.52 -3.93 11.53
CA GLN A 75 1.92 -4.75 12.59
C GLN A 75 0.40 -4.62 12.66
N SER A 76 -0.14 -3.38 12.61
CA SER A 76 -1.58 -3.15 12.58
C SER A 76 -2.23 -3.82 11.37
N SER A 77 -1.53 -3.85 10.23
CA SER A 77 -2.02 -4.56 9.06
C SER A 77 -2.17 -6.05 9.30
N ILE A 78 -1.32 -6.68 10.14
CA ILE A 78 -1.40 -8.11 10.47
C ILE A 78 -2.46 -8.39 11.53
N SER A 79 -2.54 -7.61 12.61
CA SER A 79 -3.48 -7.85 13.71
C SER A 79 -4.95 -7.82 13.27
N ALA A 80 -5.27 -7.15 12.16
CA ALA A 80 -6.59 -7.23 11.52
C ALA A 80 -6.96 -8.63 10.96
N LYS A 81 -6.10 -9.65 11.09
CA LYS A 81 -6.25 -10.98 10.50
C LYS A 81 -6.45 -12.14 11.48
N GLU A 82 -6.34 -11.94 12.79
CA GLU A 82 -6.51 -13.07 13.74
C GLU A 82 -7.96 -13.58 13.82
N SER A 83 -8.93 -12.84 13.28
CA SER A 83 -10.35 -13.23 13.36
C SER A 83 -10.83 -14.18 12.26
N GLU A 84 -10.21 -14.24 11.07
CA GLU A 84 -10.68 -15.12 9.98
C GLU A 84 -9.54 -15.63 9.07
N PHE A 85 -9.26 -16.94 9.13
CA PHE A 85 -8.38 -17.62 8.17
C PHE A 85 -9.10 -17.79 6.83
N SER A 86 -8.89 -16.84 5.92
CA SER A 86 -9.00 -17.10 4.48
C SER A 86 -7.95 -16.25 3.76
N SER A 87 -7.22 -16.86 2.84
CA SER A 87 -5.98 -16.34 2.24
C SER A 87 -6.14 -14.91 1.67
N SER A 88 -5.60 -13.90 2.35
CA SER A 88 -5.39 -12.58 1.75
C SER A 88 -3.91 -12.26 1.64
N ASN A 89 -3.40 -12.24 0.41
CA ASN A 89 -2.07 -11.73 0.12
C ASN A 89 -2.08 -10.23 0.45
N LYS A 90 -1.58 -9.83 1.63
CA LYS A 90 -1.53 -8.41 1.99
C LYS A 90 -0.40 -7.76 1.23
N ILE A 91 -0.70 -6.81 0.35
CA ILE A 91 0.33 -6.03 -0.37
C ILE A 91 0.52 -4.71 0.36
N ILE A 92 1.75 -4.47 0.82
CA ILE A 92 2.10 -3.22 1.47
C ILE A 92 2.92 -2.39 0.49
N TRP A 93 2.31 -1.31 0.01
CA TRP A 93 2.92 -0.42 -0.96
C TRP A 93 3.62 0.71 -0.23
N VAL A 94 4.94 0.78 -0.38
CA VAL A 94 5.76 1.83 0.20
C VAL A 94 6.36 2.65 -0.94
N SER A 95 6.13 3.96 -0.94
CA SER A 95 6.69 4.86 -1.94
C SER A 95 7.65 5.85 -1.28
N CYS A 96 8.86 6.00 -1.82
CA CYS A 96 9.87 6.95 -1.32
C CYS A 96 10.71 7.53 -2.47
N LYS A 97 11.21 8.76 -2.29
CA LYS A 97 12.06 9.44 -3.28
C LYS A 97 13.54 9.56 -2.88
N PHE A 98 13.93 9.46 -1.60
CA PHE A 98 15.33 9.52 -1.15
C PHE A 98 15.52 8.67 0.13
N GLU A 99 16.63 7.93 0.24
CA GLU A 99 16.95 6.87 1.23
C GLU A 99 16.07 5.60 1.25
N CYS A 100 15.60 5.14 0.09
CA CYS A 100 14.56 4.12 0.01
C CYS A 100 15.01 2.67 0.24
N ASN A 101 16.31 2.36 0.09
CA ASN A 101 16.79 0.98 0.21
C ASN A 101 16.58 0.42 1.64
N TYR A 102 16.72 1.27 2.65
CA TYR A 102 16.60 0.85 4.05
C TYR A 102 15.14 0.49 4.40
N VAL A 103 14.20 1.38 4.07
CA VAL A 103 12.76 1.15 4.29
C VAL A 103 12.26 -0.05 3.46
N TYR A 104 12.74 -0.18 2.22
CA TYR A 104 12.44 -1.32 1.36
C TYR A 104 12.94 -2.64 1.95
N TYR A 105 14.21 -2.70 2.37
CA TYR A 105 14.80 -3.88 2.98
C TYR A 105 14.01 -4.35 4.21
N HIS A 106 13.65 -3.44 5.11
CA HIS A 106 12.86 -3.79 6.29
C HIS A 106 11.43 -4.22 5.96
N SER A 107 10.82 -3.62 4.94
CA SER A 107 9.48 -4.03 4.47
C SER A 107 9.51 -5.44 3.87
N LEU A 108 10.54 -5.77 3.09
CA LEU A 108 10.77 -7.12 2.57
C LEU A 108 10.97 -8.13 3.70
N ARG A 109 11.87 -7.85 4.65
CA ARG A 109 12.13 -8.73 5.80
C ARG A 109 10.88 -8.99 6.62
N PHE A 110 10.10 -7.95 6.88
CA PHE A 110 8.81 -8.09 7.55
C PHE A 110 7.85 -8.98 6.74
N SER A 111 7.81 -8.80 5.41
CA SER A 111 6.93 -9.58 4.54
C SER A 111 7.30 -11.07 4.49
N GLU A 112 8.60 -11.39 4.47
CA GLU A 112 9.12 -12.76 4.56
C GLU A 112 8.68 -13.45 5.86
N GLN A 113 8.78 -12.74 7.00
CA GLN A 113 8.43 -13.29 8.31
C GLN A 113 6.92 -13.49 8.50
N ASN A 114 6.10 -12.73 7.80
CA ASN A 114 4.66 -12.65 8.05
C ASN A 114 3.78 -13.16 6.88
N TRP A 115 4.38 -13.79 5.86
CA TRP A 115 3.69 -14.27 4.67
C TRP A 115 2.83 -13.18 4.00
N THR A 116 3.34 -11.95 3.99
CA THR A 116 2.74 -10.84 3.25
C THR A 116 3.60 -10.53 2.02
N LYS A 117 3.08 -9.69 1.13
CA LYS A 117 3.82 -9.18 -0.02
C LYS A 117 4.14 -7.72 0.22
N SER A 118 5.37 -7.30 -0.08
CA SER A 118 5.72 -5.89 -0.08
C SER A 118 6.08 -5.46 -1.49
N LEU A 119 5.61 -4.29 -1.89
CA LEU A 119 5.88 -3.71 -3.19
C LEU A 119 6.37 -2.27 -3.00
N PHE A 120 7.41 -1.90 -3.72
CA PHE A 120 8.00 -0.57 -3.66
C PHE A 120 8.01 0.07 -5.05
N VAL A 121 7.56 1.32 -5.15
CA VAL A 121 7.52 2.06 -6.42
C VAL A 121 8.01 3.49 -6.24
N HIS A 122 8.88 3.89 -7.16
CA HIS A 122 9.34 5.25 -7.28
C HIS A 122 8.31 6.12 -7.99
N VAL A 123 8.04 7.28 -7.39
CA VAL A 123 7.05 8.25 -7.90
C VAL A 123 7.81 9.48 -8.43
N PRO A 124 7.76 9.73 -9.76
CA PRO A 124 8.39 10.90 -10.36
C PRO A 124 7.62 12.18 -10.01
N LEU A 125 8.23 13.35 -10.27
CA LEU A 125 7.55 14.63 -10.09
C LEU A 125 6.39 14.78 -11.08
N PHE A 126 5.35 15.54 -10.71
CA PHE A 126 4.21 15.76 -11.62
C PHE A 126 4.57 16.55 -12.88
N PHE A 127 5.69 17.28 -12.85
CA PHE A 127 6.28 17.88 -14.04
C PHE A 127 6.78 16.84 -15.06
N THR A 128 7.19 15.64 -14.60
CA THR A 128 7.70 14.57 -15.48
C THR A 128 6.59 13.67 -15.99
N ILE A 129 5.64 13.31 -15.11
CA ILE A 129 4.46 12.51 -15.44
C ILE A 129 3.30 13.10 -14.65
N ASP A 130 2.19 13.44 -15.28
CA ASP A 130 1.06 14.09 -14.62
C ASP A 130 0.40 13.21 -13.54
N GLU A 131 -0.32 13.85 -12.62
CA GLU A 131 -0.99 13.17 -11.49
C GLU A 131 -1.96 12.09 -11.97
N GLU A 132 -2.74 12.35 -13.02
CA GLU A 132 -3.75 11.40 -13.48
C GLU A 132 -3.11 10.10 -13.99
N THR A 133 -2.07 10.21 -14.81
CA THR A 133 -1.32 9.05 -15.31
C THR A 133 -0.69 8.25 -14.17
N GLN A 134 -0.10 8.91 -13.18
CA GLN A 134 0.49 8.23 -12.02
C GLN A 134 -0.57 7.53 -11.16
N MET A 135 -1.73 8.16 -10.95
CA MET A 135 -2.87 7.57 -10.24
C MET A 135 -3.45 6.36 -10.97
N GLN A 136 -3.56 6.44 -12.30
CA GLN A 136 -4.00 5.33 -13.14
C GLN A 136 -3.05 4.14 -13.03
N PHE A 137 -1.74 4.39 -13.10
CA PHE A 137 -0.73 3.34 -12.92
C PHE A 137 -0.82 2.69 -11.53
N ALA A 138 -0.95 3.50 -10.46
CA ALA A 138 -1.11 2.98 -9.10
C ALA A 138 -2.36 2.10 -8.97
N ALA A 139 -3.50 2.53 -9.52
CA ALA A 139 -4.72 1.73 -9.50
C ALA A 139 -4.58 0.40 -10.27
N SER A 140 -3.97 0.43 -11.45
CA SER A 140 -3.71 -0.78 -12.24
C SER A 140 -2.76 -1.75 -11.54
N LEU A 141 -1.74 -1.24 -10.85
CA LEU A 141 -0.79 -2.04 -10.08
C LEU A 141 -1.43 -2.74 -8.86
N LEU A 142 -2.42 -2.10 -8.24
CA LEU A 142 -3.17 -2.71 -7.14
C LEU A 142 -4.20 -3.73 -7.61
N ALA A 143 -4.60 -3.67 -8.87
CA ALA A 143 -5.57 -4.55 -9.49
C ALA A 143 -4.97 -5.80 -10.15
N SER A 144 -3.63 -5.88 -10.27
CA SER A 144 -2.91 -6.97 -10.97
C SER A 144 -2.77 -8.24 -10.15
#